data_AF-A0A7J5YJM7-F1
#
_entry.id   AF-A0A7J5YJM7-F1
#
_cell.length_a   1.000
_cell.length_b   1.000
_cell.length_c   1.000
_cell.angle_alpha   90.00
_cell.angle_beta   90.00
_cell.angle_gamma   90.00
#
_symmetry.space_group_name_H-M   'P 1'
#
loop_
_entity.id
_entity.type
_entity.pdbx_description
1 polymer ?
#
loop_
_entity_poly.entity_id
_entity_poly.type
_entity_poly.pdbx_seq_one_letter_code
_entity_poly.pdbx_strand_id
1 'polypeptide(L)'
;MVETLHKVLGSNQSLTVNVDGVKALPNDQTEVIIYVVERSPNGTSKRIPATTLFSYLEQGNIKAQLASIGVAMSGTRTELSPAQLKQLLQNAPAGVDPIIWEQAKVDNPEPDKLIPVPMVGFKELLRRLQFQEQMTKQHQTRVDKNQATTVAKIAQYKRKLMDLSHRVLQGRLNELMSQIRMQNHFGAVRSEERYSVDADLLREIKQHLKQQQDGLSHLISVIKDDLEDIKLIEHGLSDSGHMRGSILS
;
A
#
# COMPACT_ATOMS: atom_id res chain seq x y z
N MET A 1 16.69 -23.68 -6.21
CA MET A 1 16.38 -23.80 -4.76
C MET A 1 15.23 -24.75 -4.49
N VAL A 2 13.99 -24.47 -4.92
CA VAL A 2 12.81 -25.33 -4.64
C VAL A 2 13.02 -26.77 -5.11
N GLU A 3 13.50 -26.95 -6.34
CA GLU A 3 13.83 -28.28 -6.88
C GLU A 3 14.96 -28.98 -6.09
N THR A 4 15.95 -28.22 -5.64
CA THR A 4 17.04 -28.72 -4.80
C THR A 4 16.53 -29.23 -3.45
N LEU A 5 15.63 -28.47 -2.82
CA LEU A 5 14.97 -28.87 -1.57
C LEU A 5 14.06 -30.09 -1.80
N HIS A 6 13.38 -30.17 -2.94
CA HIS A 6 12.59 -31.35 -3.30
C HIS A 6 13.46 -32.61 -3.43
N LYS A 7 14.68 -32.49 -3.99
CA LYS A 7 15.67 -33.58 -4.01
C LYS A 7 16.12 -34.00 -2.61
N VAL A 8 16.36 -33.05 -1.71
CA VAL A 8 16.71 -33.33 -0.30
C VAL A 8 15.56 -34.05 0.43
N LEU A 9 14.31 -33.79 0.04
CA LEU A 9 13.12 -34.51 0.54
C LEU A 9 12.88 -35.85 -0.18
N GLY A 10 13.88 -36.38 -0.88
CA GLY A 10 13.82 -37.69 -1.54
C GLY A 10 13.14 -37.71 -2.90
N SER A 11 12.89 -36.54 -3.52
CA SER A 11 12.22 -36.42 -4.83
C SER A 11 10.85 -37.10 -4.90
N ASN A 12 10.15 -37.19 -3.76
CA ASN A 12 8.87 -37.87 -3.69
C ASN A 12 7.80 -37.08 -4.47
N GLN A 13 7.13 -37.76 -5.42
CA GLN A 13 6.08 -37.17 -6.26
C GLN A 13 4.83 -36.78 -5.46
N SER A 14 4.62 -37.35 -4.27
CA SER A 14 3.54 -36.92 -3.37
C SER A 14 3.85 -35.61 -2.68
N LEU A 15 5.10 -35.12 -2.69
CA LEU A 15 5.52 -33.92 -1.96
C LEU A 15 5.74 -32.74 -2.90
N THR A 16 5.27 -31.56 -2.47
CA THR A 16 5.51 -30.29 -3.15
C THR A 16 6.09 -29.27 -2.18
N VAL A 17 7.24 -28.70 -2.51
CA VAL A 17 7.89 -27.63 -1.75
C VAL A 17 7.38 -26.28 -2.23
N ASN A 18 6.94 -25.43 -1.31
CA ASN A 18 6.42 -24.10 -1.59
C ASN A 18 7.23 -23.05 -0.83
N VAL A 19 7.41 -21.88 -1.43
CA VAL A 19 8.07 -20.72 -0.80
C VAL A 19 7.00 -19.74 -0.39
N ASP A 20 6.92 -19.47 0.91
CA ASP A 20 5.97 -18.54 1.53
C ASP A 20 6.52 -17.12 1.59
N GLY A 21 7.83 -17.00 1.82
CA GLY A 21 8.49 -15.71 1.94
C GLY A 21 10.00 -15.78 1.76
N VAL A 22 10.57 -14.70 1.26
CA VAL A 22 12.01 -14.51 1.13
C VAL A 22 12.35 -13.15 1.73
N LYS A 23 13.29 -13.14 2.68
CA LYS A 23 13.72 -11.93 3.38
C LYS A 23 15.24 -11.84 3.37
N ALA A 24 15.75 -10.76 2.79
CA ALA A 24 17.17 -10.46 2.85
C ALA A 24 17.57 -10.08 4.29
N LEU A 25 18.66 -10.67 4.77
CA LEU A 25 19.27 -10.43 6.07
C LEU A 25 20.63 -9.72 5.90
N PRO A 26 21.23 -9.19 6.98
CA PRO A 26 22.58 -8.64 6.92
C PRO A 26 23.64 -9.70 6.52
N ASN A 27 24.81 -9.23 6.10
CA ASN A 27 25.98 -10.07 5.77
C ASN A 27 25.72 -11.08 4.64
N ASP A 28 25.01 -10.65 3.60
CA ASP A 28 24.67 -11.46 2.42
C ASP A 28 23.89 -12.75 2.73
N GLN A 29 23.17 -12.75 3.86
CA GLN A 29 22.32 -13.87 4.25
C GLN A 29 20.88 -13.65 3.76
N THR A 30 20.16 -14.74 3.55
CA THR A 30 18.75 -14.70 3.17
C THR A 30 17.97 -15.72 3.98
N GLU A 31 16.86 -15.27 4.56
CA GLU A 31 15.87 -16.14 5.15
C GLU A 31 14.87 -16.56 4.07
N VAL A 32 14.61 -17.86 3.96
CA VAL A 32 13.59 -18.42 3.08
C VAL A 32 12.61 -19.22 3.93
N ILE A 33 11.35 -18.80 3.90
CA ILE A 33 10.24 -19.46 4.58
C ILE A 33 9.63 -20.43 3.59
N ILE A 34 9.62 -21.71 3.94
CA ILE A 34 9.04 -22.77 3.10
C ILE A 34 7.95 -23.52 3.83
N TYR A 35 7.10 -24.19 3.05
CA TYR A 35 6.25 -25.26 3.54
C TYR A 35 6.13 -26.39 2.53
N VAL A 36 5.87 -27.59 3.03
CA VAL A 36 5.71 -28.79 2.21
C VAL A 36 4.27 -29.25 2.27
N VAL A 37 3.69 -29.55 1.10
CA VAL A 37 2.37 -30.12 0.96
C VAL A 37 2.52 -31.56 0.50
N GLU A 38 1.83 -32.47 1.16
CA GLU A 38 1.73 -33.88 0.78
C GLU A 38 0.37 -34.15 0.13
N ARG A 39 0.40 -34.80 -1.03
CA ARG A 39 -0.78 -35.26 -1.77
C ARG A 39 -1.01 -36.74 -1.48
N SER A 40 -2.16 -37.03 -0.89
CA SER A 40 -2.61 -38.39 -0.61
C SER A 40 -3.10 -39.09 -1.89
N PRO A 41 -3.07 -40.44 -1.95
CA PRO A 41 -3.56 -41.20 -3.10
C PRO A 41 -5.04 -40.95 -3.44
N ASN A 42 -5.85 -40.57 -2.45
CA ASN A 42 -7.25 -40.17 -2.63
C ASN A 42 -7.43 -38.76 -3.24
N GLY A 43 -6.33 -38.10 -3.64
CA GLY A 43 -6.33 -36.78 -4.26
C GLY A 43 -6.35 -35.60 -3.28
N THR A 44 -6.52 -35.83 -1.98
CA THR A 44 -6.48 -34.76 -0.98
C THR A 44 -5.05 -34.28 -0.74
N SER A 45 -4.87 -32.99 -0.45
CA SER A 45 -3.55 -32.40 -0.18
C SER A 45 -3.54 -31.77 1.20
N LYS A 46 -2.49 -32.01 1.98
CA LYS A 46 -2.34 -31.48 3.34
C LYS A 46 -0.94 -30.92 3.56
N ARG A 47 -0.84 -29.79 4.25
CA ARG A 47 0.44 -29.22 4.67
C ARG A 47 1.06 -30.09 5.77
N ILE A 48 2.33 -30.44 5.61
CA ILE A 48 3.11 -31.15 6.64
C ILE A 48 3.31 -30.20 7.83
N PRO A 49 3.07 -30.65 9.09
CA PRO A 49 3.36 -29.85 10.27
C PRO A 49 4.82 -29.40 10.31
N ALA A 50 5.07 -28.14 10.69
CA ALA A 50 6.42 -27.57 10.69
C ALA A 50 7.38 -28.34 11.60
N THR A 51 6.90 -28.82 12.76
CA THR A 51 7.69 -29.64 13.70
C THR A 51 8.09 -30.97 13.09
N THR A 52 7.18 -31.67 12.41
CA THR A 52 7.47 -32.93 11.70
C THR A 52 8.51 -32.71 10.60
N LEU A 53 8.35 -31.66 9.79
CA LEU A 53 9.29 -31.31 8.75
C LEU A 53 10.67 -30.96 9.33
N PHE A 54 10.72 -30.16 10.39
CA PHE A 54 11.97 -29.77 11.04
C PHE A 54 12.72 -30.99 11.62
N SER A 55 12.01 -31.90 12.29
CA SER A 55 12.63 -33.14 12.79
C SER A 55 13.24 -33.98 11.67
N TYR A 56 12.64 -34.00 10.48
CA TYR A 56 13.21 -34.65 9.31
C TYR A 56 14.47 -33.92 8.81
N LEU A 57 14.42 -32.59 8.69
CA LEU A 57 15.55 -31.77 8.23
C LEU A 57 16.76 -31.82 9.18
N GLU A 58 16.53 -32.09 10.47
CA GLU A 58 17.58 -32.23 11.49
C GLU A 58 18.26 -33.61 11.49
N GLN A 59 17.77 -34.58 10.71
CA GLN A 59 18.47 -35.86 10.55
C GLN A 59 19.87 -35.63 9.97
N GLY A 60 20.90 -36.29 10.53
CA GLY A 60 22.31 -35.94 10.26
C GLY A 60 22.69 -35.93 8.77
N ASN A 61 22.20 -36.90 7.99
CA ASN A 61 22.40 -36.97 6.55
C ASN A 61 21.69 -35.83 5.80
N ILE A 62 20.46 -35.50 6.19
CA ILE A 62 19.66 -34.43 5.58
C ILE A 62 20.27 -33.07 5.89
N LYS A 63 20.64 -32.85 7.16
CA LYS A 63 21.31 -31.62 7.62
C LYS A 63 22.62 -31.38 6.89
N ALA A 64 23.40 -32.42 6.63
CA ALA A 64 24.63 -32.32 5.82
C ALA A 64 24.34 -31.92 4.35
N GLN A 65 23.28 -32.46 3.74
CA GLN A 65 22.85 -32.07 2.39
C GLN A 65 22.34 -30.63 2.34
N LEU A 66 21.66 -30.15 3.38
CA LEU A 66 21.22 -28.77 3.48
C LEU A 66 22.42 -27.82 3.62
N ALA A 67 23.41 -28.19 4.43
CA ALA A 67 24.63 -27.41 4.60
C ALA A 67 25.41 -27.28 3.28
N SER A 68 25.48 -28.34 2.46
CA SER A 68 26.19 -28.30 1.18
C SER A 68 25.55 -27.38 0.14
N ILE A 69 24.26 -27.07 0.29
CA ILE A 69 23.53 -26.11 -0.55
C ILE A 69 23.44 -24.71 0.08
N GLY A 70 24.21 -24.45 1.14
CA GLY A 70 24.35 -23.13 1.76
C GLY A 70 23.35 -22.82 2.89
N VAL A 71 22.62 -23.81 3.39
CA VAL A 71 21.73 -23.60 4.55
C VAL A 71 22.58 -23.55 5.82
N ALA A 72 22.73 -22.36 6.40
CA ALA A 72 23.47 -22.16 7.64
C ALA A 72 22.65 -22.53 8.89
N MET A 73 21.34 -22.34 8.85
CA MET A 73 20.43 -22.59 9.97
C MET A 73 19.03 -22.93 9.46
N SER A 74 18.38 -23.87 10.13
CA SER A 74 16.98 -24.26 9.97
C SER A 74 16.22 -24.01 11.28
N GLY A 75 14.93 -23.74 11.20
CA GLY A 75 14.08 -23.56 12.37
C GLY A 75 12.60 -23.55 12.01
N THR A 76 11.74 -23.79 13.00
CA THR A 76 10.29 -23.75 12.81
C THR A 76 9.74 -22.36 13.09
N ARG A 77 8.97 -21.80 12.17
CA ARG A 77 8.12 -20.62 12.39
C ARG A 77 6.75 -21.03 12.92
N THR A 78 6.74 -21.70 14.06
CA THR A 78 5.51 -21.95 14.82
C THR A 78 5.30 -20.82 15.82
N GLU A 79 4.10 -20.26 15.83
CA GLU A 79 3.69 -19.35 16.90
C GLU A 79 3.87 -20.07 18.25
N LEU A 80 4.53 -19.40 19.20
CA LEU A 80 4.72 -19.96 20.52
C LEU A 80 3.36 -20.00 21.21
N SER A 81 2.96 -21.18 21.69
CA SER A 81 1.78 -21.27 22.53
C SER A 81 1.97 -20.45 23.82
N PRO A 82 0.88 -19.98 24.46
CA PRO A 82 0.97 -19.26 25.73
C PRO A 82 1.77 -20.02 26.80
N ALA A 83 1.70 -21.35 26.81
CA ALA A 83 2.48 -22.19 27.71
C ALA A 83 3.99 -22.16 27.40
N GLN A 84 4.38 -22.25 26.11
CA GLN A 84 5.78 -22.14 25.70
C GLN A 84 6.34 -20.74 25.97
N LEU A 85 5.55 -19.70 25.72
CA LEU A 85 5.94 -18.32 26.01
C LEU A 85 6.15 -18.13 27.53
N LYS A 86 5.21 -18.61 28.34
CA LYS A 86 5.33 -18.58 29.80
C LYS A 86 6.58 -19.32 30.29
N GLN A 87 6.88 -20.48 29.71
CA GLN A 87 8.09 -21.25 30.04
C GLN A 87 9.36 -20.49 29.65
N LEU A 88 9.40 -19.87 28.47
CA LEU A 88 10.55 -19.09 28.00
C LEU A 88 10.82 -17.87 28.88
N LEU A 89 9.78 -17.25 29.43
CA LEU A 89 9.89 -16.08 30.30
C LEU A 89 10.06 -16.42 31.79
N GLN A 90 9.98 -17.70 32.15
CA GLN A 90 9.97 -18.15 33.55
C GLN A 90 11.32 -17.95 34.24
N ASN A 91 12.42 -18.23 33.54
CA ASN A 91 13.76 -18.18 34.09
C ASN A 91 14.61 -17.15 33.33
N ALA A 92 15.48 -16.45 34.06
CA ALA A 92 16.43 -15.54 33.45
C ALA A 92 17.40 -16.30 32.53
N PRO A 93 17.71 -15.75 31.33
CA PRO A 93 18.75 -16.33 30.47
C PRO A 93 20.11 -16.34 31.14
N ALA A 94 20.99 -17.26 30.70
CA ALA A 94 22.34 -17.38 31.25
C ALA A 94 23.11 -16.04 31.19
N GLY A 95 23.70 -15.64 32.31
CA GLY A 95 24.46 -14.38 32.43
C GLY A 95 23.61 -13.14 32.68
N VAL A 96 22.29 -13.26 32.80
CA VAL A 96 21.39 -12.15 33.15
C VAL A 96 20.97 -12.28 34.61
N ASP A 97 21.07 -11.18 35.36
CA ASP A 97 20.59 -11.12 36.74
C ASP A 97 19.05 -11.34 36.76
N PRO A 98 18.54 -12.26 37.59
CA PRO A 98 17.10 -12.52 37.69
C PRO A 98 16.24 -11.29 38.00
N ILE A 99 16.75 -10.35 38.81
CA ILE A 99 16.05 -9.12 39.16
C ILE A 99 15.91 -8.23 37.93
N ILE A 100 17.00 -8.07 37.16
CA ILE A 100 16.99 -7.27 35.92
C ILE A 100 16.07 -7.93 34.88
N TRP A 101 16.04 -9.26 34.81
CA TRP A 101 15.14 -9.99 33.91
C TRP A 101 13.66 -9.76 34.24
N GLU A 102 13.28 -9.85 35.51
CA GLU A 102 11.91 -9.55 35.94
C GLU A 102 11.53 -8.10 35.65
N GLN A 103 12.43 -7.16 35.89
CA GLN A 103 12.18 -5.75 35.56
C GLN A 103 11.99 -5.55 34.05
N ALA A 104 12.81 -6.18 33.21
CA ALA A 104 12.69 -6.08 31.76
C ALA A 104 11.35 -6.64 31.24
N LYS A 105 10.77 -7.63 31.91
CA LYS A 105 9.43 -8.15 31.60
C LYS A 105 8.34 -7.13 31.92
N VAL A 106 8.46 -6.44 33.06
CA VAL A 106 7.52 -5.38 33.48
C VAL A 106 7.62 -4.15 32.57
N ASP A 107 8.83 -3.76 32.19
CA ASP A 107 9.09 -2.57 31.36
C ASP A 107 8.78 -2.79 29.87
N ASN A 108 8.36 -3.99 29.49
CA ASN A 108 8.02 -4.31 28.12
C ASN A 108 6.75 -3.53 27.68
N PRO A 109 6.85 -2.59 26.71
CA PRO A 109 5.74 -1.73 26.34
C PRO A 109 4.60 -2.45 25.60
N GLU A 110 4.88 -3.60 24.97
CA GLU A 110 3.88 -4.40 24.25
C GLU A 110 4.04 -5.90 24.58
N PRO A 111 3.58 -6.37 25.75
CA PRO A 111 3.79 -7.75 26.21
C PRO A 111 3.16 -8.83 25.32
N ASP A 112 2.14 -8.47 24.53
CA ASP A 112 1.49 -9.40 23.59
C ASP A 112 2.26 -9.57 22.27
N LYS A 113 3.20 -8.67 21.97
CA LYS A 113 3.93 -8.64 20.68
C LYS A 113 5.44 -8.75 20.84
N LEU A 114 5.96 -8.36 22.00
CA LEU A 114 7.38 -8.26 22.28
C LEU A 114 7.73 -9.13 23.48
N ILE A 115 8.96 -9.61 23.50
CA ILE A 115 9.58 -10.25 24.66
C ILE A 115 10.90 -9.56 24.96
N PRO A 116 11.34 -9.51 26.22
CA PRO A 116 12.69 -9.08 26.54
C PRO A 116 13.70 -10.02 25.91
N VAL A 117 14.71 -9.48 25.24
CA VAL A 117 15.83 -10.24 24.67
C VAL A 117 17.12 -9.62 25.19
N PRO A 118 17.95 -10.37 25.93
CA PRO A 118 19.21 -9.86 26.46
C PRO A 118 20.17 -9.46 25.34
N MET A 119 20.81 -8.31 25.51
CA MET A 119 21.78 -7.75 24.58
C MET A 119 23.14 -7.73 25.27
N VAL A 120 23.88 -8.84 25.20
CA VAL A 120 25.14 -9.00 25.94
C VAL A 120 26.34 -8.71 25.05
N GLY A 121 27.06 -7.63 25.37
CA GLY A 121 28.30 -7.22 24.68
C GLY A 121 28.09 -6.51 23.34
N PHE A 122 29.18 -5.94 22.81
CA PHE A 122 29.16 -5.13 21.58
C PHE A 122 28.79 -5.94 20.33
N LYS A 123 29.10 -7.24 20.31
CA LYS A 123 28.77 -8.11 19.17
C LYS A 123 27.26 -8.19 18.94
N GLU A 124 26.47 -8.41 20.01
CA GLU A 124 25.01 -8.47 19.88
C GLU A 124 24.41 -7.09 19.59
N LEU A 125 24.97 -6.01 20.16
CA LEU A 125 24.58 -4.64 19.81
C LEU A 125 24.79 -4.33 18.33
N LEU A 126 25.98 -4.64 17.80
CA LEU A 126 26.28 -4.48 16.38
C LEU A 126 25.34 -5.33 15.52
N ARG A 127 25.10 -6.58 15.93
CA ARG A 127 24.14 -7.46 15.24
C ARG A 127 22.76 -6.81 15.18
N ARG A 128 22.22 -6.29 16.28
CA ARG A 128 20.93 -5.60 16.29
C ARG A 128 20.92 -4.38 15.38
N LEU A 129 21.98 -3.56 15.38
CA LEU A 129 22.09 -2.41 14.50
C LEU A 129 22.01 -2.82 13.02
N GLN A 130 22.76 -3.85 12.61
CA GLN A 130 22.70 -4.37 11.24
C GLN A 130 21.29 -4.83 10.85
N PHE A 131 20.58 -5.53 11.75
CA PHE A 131 19.20 -5.93 11.49
C PHE A 131 18.26 -4.72 11.39
N GLN A 132 18.45 -3.69 12.21
CA GLN A 132 17.65 -2.46 12.16
C GLN A 132 17.87 -1.69 10.85
N GLU A 133 19.11 -1.56 10.40
CA GLU A 133 19.45 -0.93 9.11
C GLU A 133 18.78 -1.67 7.94
N GLN A 134 18.90 -3.00 7.91
CA GLN A 134 18.30 -3.83 6.87
C GLN A 134 16.76 -3.74 6.87
N MET A 135 16.12 -3.74 8.04
CA MET A 135 14.67 -3.56 8.17
C MET A 135 14.23 -2.17 7.69
N THR A 136 14.97 -1.13 8.07
CA THR A 136 14.69 0.25 7.65
C THR A 136 14.77 0.39 6.14
N LYS A 137 15.81 -0.19 5.52
CA LYS A 137 15.94 -0.23 4.06
C LYS A 137 14.74 -0.92 3.39
N GLN A 138 14.28 -2.06 3.92
CA GLN A 138 13.11 -2.76 3.40
C GLN A 138 11.82 -1.93 3.56
N HIS A 139 11.65 -1.26 4.69
CA HIS A 139 10.51 -0.37 4.92
C HIS A 139 10.53 0.81 3.95
N GLN A 140 11.69 1.43 3.73
CA GLN A 140 11.84 2.51 2.76
C GLN A 140 11.41 2.08 1.37
N THR A 141 11.91 0.93 0.88
CA THR A 141 11.51 0.40 -0.43
C THR A 141 10.01 0.16 -0.55
N ARG A 142 9.35 -0.29 0.52
CA ARG A 142 7.88 -0.49 0.54
C ARG A 142 7.15 0.84 0.46
N VAL A 143 7.60 1.85 1.19
CA VAL A 143 7.04 3.20 1.16
C VAL A 143 7.20 3.81 -0.23
N ASP A 144 8.39 3.74 -0.81
CA ASP A 144 8.68 4.28 -2.15
C ASP A 144 7.80 3.64 -3.23
N LYS A 145 7.63 2.31 -3.17
CA LYS A 145 6.76 1.57 -4.10
C LYS A 145 5.29 1.99 -3.95
N ASN A 146 4.81 2.15 -2.71
CA ASN A 146 3.45 2.58 -2.45
C ASN A 146 3.23 4.02 -2.94
N GLN A 147 4.20 4.90 -2.73
CA GLN A 147 4.16 6.28 -3.22
C GLN A 147 4.12 6.31 -4.75
N ALA A 148 5.01 5.60 -5.43
CA ALA A 148 5.02 5.51 -6.89
C ALA A 148 3.68 5.00 -7.45
N THR A 149 3.11 3.97 -6.82
CA THR A 149 1.80 3.43 -7.21
C THR A 149 0.67 4.45 -7.03
N THR A 150 0.71 5.20 -5.93
CA THR A 150 -0.28 6.23 -5.63
C THR A 150 -0.20 7.38 -6.63
N VAL A 151 1.01 7.86 -6.93
CA VAL A 151 1.25 8.91 -7.94
C VAL A 151 0.74 8.48 -9.31
N ALA A 152 1.02 7.24 -9.73
CA ALA A 152 0.52 6.70 -11.00
C ALA A 152 -1.02 6.69 -11.06
N LYS A 153 -1.70 6.30 -9.97
CA LYS A 153 -3.17 6.35 -9.86
C LYS A 153 -3.71 7.76 -9.93
N ILE A 154 -3.08 8.73 -9.25
CA ILE A 154 -3.48 10.15 -9.32
C ILE A 154 -3.40 10.65 -10.76
N ALA A 155 -2.30 10.36 -11.47
CA ALA A 155 -2.14 10.75 -12.87
C ALA A 155 -3.18 10.10 -13.80
N GLN A 156 -3.57 8.85 -13.52
CA GLN A 156 -4.66 8.18 -14.24
C GLN A 156 -6.02 8.85 -13.97
N TYR A 157 -6.34 9.16 -12.73
CA TYR A 157 -7.61 9.81 -12.38
C TYR A 157 -7.71 11.22 -12.93
N LYS A 158 -6.62 12.01 -12.93
CA LYS A 158 -6.58 13.34 -13.56
C LYS A 158 -6.90 13.25 -15.08
N ARG A 159 -6.28 12.30 -15.80
CA ARG A 159 -6.59 12.06 -17.22
C ARG A 159 -8.05 11.66 -17.44
N LYS A 160 -8.59 10.78 -16.59
CA LYS A 160 -9.97 10.32 -16.71
C LYS A 160 -10.97 11.46 -16.44
N LEU A 161 -10.67 12.32 -15.48
CA LEU A 161 -11.47 13.50 -15.20
C LEU A 161 -11.52 14.43 -16.42
N MET A 162 -10.36 14.74 -17.03
CA MET A 162 -10.31 15.58 -18.23
C MET A 162 -11.12 14.99 -19.41
N ASP A 163 -11.00 13.68 -19.67
CA ASP A 163 -11.79 12.97 -20.68
C ASP A 163 -13.30 13.10 -20.43
N LEU A 164 -13.73 12.88 -19.20
CA LEU A 164 -15.14 12.99 -18.82
C LEU A 164 -15.64 14.43 -18.93
N SER A 165 -14.88 15.41 -18.44
CA SER A 165 -15.21 16.83 -18.55
C SER A 165 -15.37 17.25 -20.01
N HIS A 166 -14.47 16.81 -20.89
CA HIS A 166 -14.57 17.09 -22.32
C HIS A 166 -15.84 16.49 -22.93
N ARG A 167 -16.15 15.22 -22.63
CA ARG A 167 -17.36 14.55 -23.12
C ARG A 167 -18.65 15.21 -22.63
N VAL A 168 -18.68 15.64 -21.37
CA VAL A 168 -19.84 16.37 -20.81
C VAL A 168 -20.03 17.71 -21.52
N LEU A 169 -18.94 18.48 -21.70
CA LEU A 169 -19.00 19.76 -22.41
C LEU A 169 -19.46 19.59 -23.85
N GLN A 170 -18.93 18.58 -24.56
CA GLN A 170 -19.33 18.26 -25.92
C GLN A 170 -20.82 17.87 -26.00
N GLY A 171 -21.32 17.09 -25.04
CA GLY A 171 -22.74 16.77 -24.92
C GLY A 171 -23.62 18.02 -24.78
N ARG A 172 -23.24 18.94 -23.90
CA ARG A 172 -23.94 20.23 -23.71
C ARG A 172 -23.91 21.12 -24.94
N LEU A 173 -22.77 21.17 -25.64
CA LEU A 173 -22.64 21.95 -26.87
C LEU A 173 -23.54 21.39 -27.98
N ASN A 174 -23.58 20.05 -28.13
CA ASN A 174 -24.46 19.41 -29.09
C ASN A 174 -25.95 19.67 -28.79
N GLU A 175 -26.32 19.63 -27.50
CA GLU A 175 -27.66 19.96 -27.03
C GLU A 175 -28.04 21.41 -27.39
N LEU A 176 -27.17 22.37 -27.07
CA LEU A 176 -27.38 23.80 -27.39
C LEU A 176 -27.50 24.02 -28.91
N MET A 177 -26.63 23.41 -29.71
CA MET A 177 -26.68 23.50 -31.17
C MET A 177 -27.97 22.90 -31.74
N SER A 178 -28.49 21.84 -31.12
CA SER A 178 -29.79 21.26 -31.48
C SER A 178 -30.93 22.24 -31.20
N GLN A 179 -30.94 22.88 -30.02
CA GLN A 179 -31.94 23.89 -29.65
C GLN A 179 -31.93 25.09 -30.62
N ILE A 180 -30.75 25.62 -30.98
CA ILE A 180 -30.61 26.72 -31.96
C ILE A 180 -31.17 26.31 -33.32
N ARG A 181 -30.86 25.09 -33.80
CA ARG A 181 -31.39 24.60 -35.08
C ARG A 181 -32.91 24.51 -35.08
N MET A 182 -33.49 23.98 -34.01
CA MET A 182 -34.96 23.92 -33.87
C MET A 182 -35.56 25.32 -33.87
N GLN A 183 -35.01 26.26 -33.07
CA GLN A 183 -35.49 27.64 -33.01
C GLN A 183 -35.45 28.34 -34.37
N ASN A 184 -34.37 28.18 -35.13
CA ASN A 184 -34.23 28.78 -36.47
C ASN A 184 -35.24 28.19 -37.48
N HIS A 185 -35.57 26.90 -37.38
CA HIS A 185 -36.59 26.28 -38.23
C HIS A 185 -38.00 26.81 -37.93
N PHE A 186 -38.31 27.06 -36.64
CA PHE A 186 -39.58 27.69 -36.25
C PHE A 186 -39.63 29.19 -36.60
N GLY A 187 -38.49 29.90 -36.59
CA GLY A 187 -38.40 31.31 -36.96
C GLY A 187 -38.66 31.57 -38.45
N ALA A 188 -38.27 30.67 -39.34
CA ALA A 188 -38.47 30.80 -40.79
C ALA A 188 -39.94 30.67 -41.24
N VAL A 189 -40.83 30.11 -40.40
CA VAL A 189 -42.27 29.96 -40.69
C VAL A 189 -43.07 31.19 -40.24
N ARG A 190 -42.48 32.11 -39.45
CA ARG A 190 -43.15 33.30 -38.89
C ARG A 190 -42.81 34.62 -39.59
N SER A 191 -42.24 34.58 -40.79
CA SER A 191 -41.81 35.79 -41.50
C SER A 191 -42.91 36.53 -42.26
N GLU A 192 -44.19 36.38 -41.90
CA GLU A 192 -45.30 37.14 -42.51
C GLU A 192 -46.27 37.84 -41.55
N GLU A 193 -45.94 37.97 -40.26
CA GLU A 193 -46.78 38.78 -39.36
C GLU A 193 -45.97 39.90 -38.69
N ARG A 194 -46.31 41.15 -39.04
CA ARG A 194 -45.82 42.35 -38.34
C ARG A 194 -46.42 42.38 -36.94
N TYR A 195 -45.81 41.67 -36.01
CA TYR A 195 -46.09 41.83 -34.59
C TYR A 195 -45.38 43.08 -34.07
N SER A 196 -46.15 44.07 -33.60
CA SER A 196 -45.57 45.15 -32.79
C SER A 196 -45.24 44.58 -31.41
N VAL A 197 -43.97 44.58 -31.04
CA VAL A 197 -43.55 44.11 -29.71
C VAL A 197 -44.04 45.12 -28.67
N ASP A 198 -44.81 44.65 -27.70
CA ASP A 198 -45.20 45.45 -26.55
C ASP A 198 -43.95 45.95 -25.81
N ALA A 199 -43.84 47.27 -25.67
CA ALA A 199 -42.65 47.94 -25.15
C ALA A 199 -42.40 47.58 -23.67
N ASP A 200 -43.46 47.30 -22.91
CA ASP A 200 -43.35 46.91 -21.52
C ASP A 200 -42.81 45.48 -21.37
N LEU A 201 -43.30 44.54 -22.17
CA LEU A 201 -42.77 43.17 -22.21
C LEU A 201 -41.30 43.14 -22.66
N LEU A 202 -40.92 43.97 -23.65
CA LEU A 202 -39.53 44.08 -24.08
C LEU A 202 -38.63 44.61 -22.94
N ARG A 203 -39.12 45.58 -22.17
CA ARG A 203 -38.39 46.12 -21.01
C ARG A 203 -38.17 45.05 -19.95
N GLU A 204 -39.18 44.23 -19.68
CA GLU A 204 -39.11 43.14 -18.71
C GLU A 204 -38.12 42.05 -19.15
N ILE A 205 -38.16 41.63 -20.43
CA ILE A 205 -37.18 40.69 -20.98
C ILE A 205 -35.76 41.25 -20.88
N LYS A 206 -35.56 42.53 -21.19
CA LYS A 206 -34.25 43.19 -21.06
C LYS A 206 -33.75 43.20 -19.61
N GLN A 207 -34.65 43.43 -18.67
CA GLN A 207 -34.33 43.43 -17.25
C GLN A 207 -33.98 42.02 -16.76
N HIS A 208 -34.71 41.00 -17.20
CA HIS A 208 -34.41 39.62 -16.84
C HIS A 208 -33.07 39.16 -17.42
N LEU A 209 -32.79 39.48 -18.69
CA LEU A 209 -31.49 39.18 -19.31
C LEU A 209 -30.33 39.89 -18.60
N LYS A 210 -30.53 41.12 -18.14
CA LYS A 210 -29.53 41.83 -17.34
C LYS A 210 -29.26 41.11 -16.01
N GLN A 211 -30.31 40.70 -15.29
CA GLN A 211 -30.17 39.93 -14.06
C GLN A 211 -29.44 38.59 -14.29
N GLN A 212 -29.72 37.91 -15.40
CA GLN A 212 -29.01 36.68 -15.77
C GLN A 212 -27.53 36.95 -16.09
N GLN A 213 -27.22 38.03 -16.81
CA GLN A 213 -25.84 38.42 -17.12
C GLN A 213 -25.05 38.77 -15.84
N ASP A 214 -25.67 39.48 -14.92
CA ASP A 214 -25.06 39.85 -13.63
C ASP A 214 -24.80 38.59 -12.78
N GLY A 215 -25.77 37.66 -12.73
CA GLY A 215 -25.62 36.38 -12.03
C GLY A 215 -24.53 35.48 -12.61
N LEU A 216 -24.45 35.38 -13.95
CA LEU A 216 -23.39 34.63 -14.62
C LEU A 216 -22.01 35.26 -14.37
N SER A 217 -21.91 36.59 -14.38
CA SER A 217 -20.67 37.30 -14.09
C SER A 217 -20.20 37.04 -12.66
N HIS A 218 -21.12 37.00 -11.71
CA HIS A 218 -20.81 36.68 -10.32
C HIS A 218 -20.33 35.23 -10.15
N LEU A 219 -21.01 34.25 -10.77
CA LEU A 219 -20.57 32.85 -10.75
C LEU A 219 -19.16 32.67 -11.35
N ILE A 220 -18.85 33.38 -12.43
CA ILE A 220 -17.50 33.37 -13.02
C ILE A 220 -16.47 33.95 -12.03
N SER A 221 -16.82 35.00 -11.29
CA SER A 221 -15.94 35.56 -10.25
C SER A 221 -15.65 34.54 -9.16
N VAL A 222 -16.70 33.92 -8.59
CA VAL A 222 -16.56 32.92 -7.54
C VAL A 222 -15.68 31.76 -8.00
N ILE A 223 -15.90 31.24 -9.21
CA ILE A 223 -15.08 30.15 -9.75
C ILE A 223 -13.62 30.58 -9.93
N LYS A 224 -13.35 31.84 -10.30
CA LYS A 224 -11.97 32.35 -10.41
C LYS A 224 -11.30 32.46 -9.05
N ASP A 225 -12.02 32.99 -8.06
CA ASP A 225 -11.52 33.15 -6.70
C ASP A 225 -11.22 31.78 -6.09
N ASP A 226 -12.15 30.82 -6.20
CA ASP A 226 -11.97 29.44 -5.77
C ASP A 226 -10.75 28.77 -6.44
N LEU A 227 -10.50 29.07 -7.71
CA LEU A 227 -9.37 28.50 -8.45
C LEU A 227 -8.03 29.08 -7.98
N GLU A 228 -7.98 30.36 -7.60
CA GLU A 228 -6.81 30.95 -6.96
C GLU A 228 -6.58 30.40 -5.55
N ASP A 229 -7.64 30.19 -4.76
CA ASP A 229 -7.56 29.54 -3.44
C ASP A 229 -7.02 28.11 -3.55
N ILE A 230 -7.49 27.34 -4.54
CA ILE A 230 -6.97 26.00 -4.81
C ILE A 230 -5.47 26.03 -5.14
N LYS A 231 -5.03 26.98 -5.98
CA LYS A 231 -3.59 27.14 -6.29
C LYS A 231 -2.78 27.49 -5.06
N LEU A 232 -3.29 28.36 -4.19
CA LEU A 232 -2.63 28.72 -2.93
C LEU A 232 -2.47 27.50 -2.02
N ILE A 233 -3.51 26.67 -1.90
CA ILE A 233 -3.46 25.43 -1.14
C ILE A 233 -2.45 24.45 -1.75
N GLU A 234 -2.43 24.27 -3.07
CA GLU A 234 -1.45 23.43 -3.76
C GLU A 234 -0.01 23.92 -3.51
N HIS A 235 0.23 25.24 -3.58
CA HIS A 235 1.54 25.82 -3.29
C HIS A 235 1.94 25.59 -1.83
N GLY A 236 1.06 25.87 -0.87
CA GLY A 236 1.32 25.65 0.55
C GLY A 236 1.63 24.19 0.89
N LEU A 237 0.93 23.25 0.25
CA LEU A 237 1.22 21.81 0.38
C LEU A 237 2.59 21.44 -0.23
N SER A 238 2.99 22.08 -1.33
CA SER A 238 4.29 21.85 -1.96
C SER A 238 5.48 22.45 -1.18
N ASP A 239 5.31 23.62 -0.56
CA ASP A 239 6.30 24.25 0.33
C ASP A 239 6.42 23.54 1.68
N SER A 240 5.31 23.02 2.21
CA SER A 240 5.32 22.15 3.40
C SER A 240 6.14 20.87 3.17
N GLY A 241 6.21 20.41 1.92
CA GLY A 241 7.10 19.33 1.49
C GLY A 241 8.58 19.72 1.48
N HIS A 242 8.91 20.96 1.10
CA HIS A 242 10.28 21.48 1.07
C HIS A 242 10.82 21.85 2.46
N MET A 243 10.01 22.44 3.34
CA MET A 243 10.40 22.73 4.73
C MET A 243 10.64 21.46 5.56
N ARG A 244 9.90 20.37 5.29
CA ARG A 244 10.20 19.05 5.88
C ARG A 244 11.48 18.40 5.33
N GLY A 245 11.91 18.78 4.12
CA GLY A 245 13.18 18.35 3.54
C GLY A 245 14.38 19.10 4.09
N SER A 246 14.24 20.41 4.39
CA SER A 246 15.35 21.25 4.85
C SER A 246 15.63 21.19 6.36
N ILE A 247 14.72 20.63 7.17
CA ILE A 247 14.95 20.39 8.62
C ILE A 247 15.63 19.02 8.87
N LEU A 248 15.81 18.21 7.81
CA LEU A 248 16.50 16.91 7.87
C LEU A 248 17.86 16.91 7.14
N SER A 249 18.52 18.07 7.05
CA SER A 249 19.93 18.20 6.64
C SER A 249 20.75 18.87 7.74
#